data_AF-A0A3A5TAN2-F1
#
_entry.id   AF-A0A3A5TAN2-F1
#
_cell.length_a   1.000
_cell.length_b   1.000
_cell.length_c   1.000
_cell.angle_alpha   90.00
_cell.angle_beta   90.00
_cell.angle_gamma   90.00
#
_symmetry.space_group_name_H-M   'P 1'
#
loop_
_entity.id
_entity.type
_entity.pdbx_description
1 polymer ?
#
loop_
_entity_poly.entity_id
_entity_poly.type
_entity_poly.pdbx_seq_one_letter_code
_entity_poly.pdbx_strand_id
1 'polypeptide(L)'
;MIGKIKKGSGFKGCVNYVLGKEQAVLLHADGVLTESRGDIIRSFCMQTGMNPDLKKPVGHIALSYSTVDAPKLTDGKMVQLAQEYMREMKITDTQYI
;
A
#
# COMPACT_ATOMS: atom_id res chain seq x y z
N MET A 1 -7.67 -1.29 -16.33
CA MET A 1 -7.31 -0.96 -14.93
C MET A 1 -7.39 0.55 -14.77
N ILE A 2 -7.92 1.03 -13.64
CA ILE A 2 -7.95 2.46 -13.29
C ILE A 2 -7.17 2.64 -11.98
N GLY A 3 -6.17 3.51 -11.99
CA GLY A 3 -5.40 3.87 -10.81
C GLY A 3 -5.90 5.18 -10.19
N LYS A 4 -6.04 5.21 -8.86
CA LYS A 4 -6.37 6.42 -8.10
C LYS A 4 -5.34 6.65 -7.01
N ILE A 5 -4.67 7.80 -7.05
CA ILE A 5 -3.63 8.19 -6.10
C ILE A 5 -4.17 9.24 -5.13
N LYS A 6 -3.93 9.06 -3.83
CA LYS A 6 -4.19 10.04 -2.78
C LYS A 6 -2.94 10.20 -1.91
N LYS A 7 -2.65 11.44 -1.51
CA LYS A 7 -1.60 11.75 -0.54
C LYS A 7 -2.22 12.08 0.81
N GLY A 8 -1.64 11.56 1.89
CA GLY A 8 -2.11 11.76 3.27
C GLY A 8 -1.00 12.15 4.23
N SER A 9 -1.39 12.66 5.40
CA SER A 9 -0.47 13.12 6.43
C SER A 9 -0.19 12.09 7.55
N GLY A 10 -0.94 10.99 7.63
CA GLY A 10 -0.77 10.03 8.71
C GLY A 10 -1.12 8.58 8.34
N PHE A 11 -0.22 7.66 8.68
CA PHE A 11 -0.35 6.24 8.36
C PHE A 11 -1.42 5.53 9.21
N LYS A 12 -1.61 5.91 10.48
CA LYS A 12 -2.60 5.29 11.37
C LYS A 12 -4.00 5.24 10.75
N GLY A 13 -4.48 6.36 10.22
CA GLY A 13 -5.81 6.42 9.60
C GLY A 13 -5.88 5.58 8.31
N CYS A 14 -4.83 5.64 7.49
CA CYS A 14 -4.78 4.92 6.22
C CYS A 14 -4.73 3.40 6.42
N VAL A 15 -3.84 2.90 7.29
CA VAL A 15 -3.68 1.48 7.59
C VAL A 15 -4.96 0.90 8.19
N ASN A 16 -5.56 1.58 9.18
CA ASN A 16 -6.83 1.13 9.77
C ASN A 16 -7.98 1.13 8.76
N TYR A 17 -7.98 2.05 7.80
CA TYR A 17 -8.99 2.09 6.75
C TYR A 17 -8.84 0.94 5.75
N VAL A 18 -7.62 0.66 5.27
CA VAL A 18 -7.41 -0.37 4.23
C VAL A 18 -7.47 -1.79 4.80
N LEU A 19 -6.88 -2.03 5.97
CA LEU A 19 -6.87 -3.35 6.63
C LEU A 19 -8.07 -3.58 7.55
N GLY A 20 -8.94 -2.59 7.74
CA GLY A 20 -10.13 -2.70 8.59
C GLY A 20 -11.39 -3.18 7.87
N LYS A 21 -11.31 -3.45 6.56
CA LYS A 21 -12.46 -3.94 5.79
C LYS A 21 -12.59 -5.45 5.99
N GLU A 22 -13.83 -5.95 6.04
CA GLU A 22 -14.12 -7.37 6.29
C GLU A 22 -13.44 -8.31 5.28
N GLN A 23 -13.35 -7.89 4.02
CA GLN A 23 -12.73 -8.66 2.94
C GLN A 23 -11.29 -8.24 2.62
N ALA A 24 -10.66 -7.44 3.49
CA ALA A 24 -9.27 -7.03 3.28
C ALA A 24 -8.33 -8.21 3.53
N VAL A 25 -7.48 -8.49 2.55
CA VAL A 25 -6.40 -9.48 2.66
C VAL A 25 -5.10 -8.77 2.32
N LEU A 26 -4.12 -8.86 3.22
CA LEU A 26 -2.77 -8.38 2.97
C LEU A 26 -2.01 -9.48 2.19
N LEU A 27 -1.75 -9.23 0.90
CA LEU A 27 -1.12 -10.22 0.03
C LEU A 27 0.41 -10.14 0.05
N HIS A 28 0.96 -8.94 0.19
CA HIS A 28 2.40 -8.71 0.15
C HIS A 28 2.75 -7.40 0.86
N ALA A 29 3.94 -7.35 1.45
CA ALA A 29 4.48 -6.18 2.12
C ALA A 29 6.00 -6.19 1.97
N ASP A 30 6.60 -5.00 1.94
CA ASP A 30 8.06 -4.84 1.93
C ASP A 30 8.48 -3.74 2.90
N GLY A 31 9.55 -4.02 3.65
CA GLY A 31 10.14 -3.08 4.62
C GLY A 31 9.29 -2.78 5.85
N VAL A 32 8.19 -3.49 6.11
CA VAL A 32 7.35 -3.30 7.31
C VAL A 32 7.13 -4.61 8.07
N LEU A 33 6.94 -4.49 9.39
CA LEU A 33 6.51 -5.57 10.27
C LEU A 33 4.98 -5.76 10.14
N THR A 34 4.52 -7.00 9.92
CA THR A 34 3.12 -7.32 9.56
C THR A 34 2.38 -8.15 10.61
N GLU A 35 2.95 -8.34 11.79
CA GLU A 35 2.38 -9.13 12.89
C GLU A 35 1.08 -8.53 13.42
N SER A 36 0.97 -7.20 13.38
CA SER A 36 -0.25 -6.49 13.71
C SER A 36 -0.38 -5.18 12.94
N ARG A 37 -1.60 -4.62 12.91
CA ARG A 37 -1.85 -3.26 12.40
C ARG A 37 -0.99 -2.22 13.13
N GLY A 38 -0.72 -2.43 14.43
CA GLY A 38 0.13 -1.55 15.21
C GLY A 38 1.58 -1.57 14.73
N ASP A 39 2.10 -2.76 14.41
CA ASP A 39 3.48 -2.94 13.93
C ASP A 39 3.68 -2.34 12.54
N ILE A 40 2.69 -2.48 11.66
CA ILE A 40 2.67 -1.84 10.34
C ILE A 40 2.71 -0.31 10.48
N ILE A 41 1.82 0.25 11.32
CA ILE A 41 1.76 1.71 11.56
C ILE A 41 3.09 2.21 12.13
N ARG A 42 3.66 1.48 13.09
CA ARG A 42 4.95 1.82 13.71
C ARG A 42 6.08 1.80 12.68
N SER A 43 6.12 0.79 11.82
CA SER A 43 7.13 0.65 10.76
C SER A 43 7.11 1.87 9.82
N PHE A 44 5.94 2.24 9.30
CA PHE A 44 5.81 3.42 8.44
C PHE A 44 6.18 4.72 9.15
N CYS A 45 5.69 4.93 10.37
CA CYS A 45 6.00 6.13 11.13
C CYS A 45 7.50 6.27 11.42
N MET A 46 8.20 5.16 11.68
CA MET A 46 9.65 5.17 11.88
C MET A 46 10.39 5.73 10.67
N GLN A 47 10.01 5.34 9.45
CA GLN A 47 10.66 5.85 8.23
C GLN A 47 10.39 7.34 8.01
N THR A 48 9.21 7.86 8.38
CA THR A 48 8.94 9.31 8.28
C THR A 48 9.87 10.15 9.13
N GLY A 49 10.37 9.61 10.24
CA GLY A 49 11.36 10.28 11.08
C GLY A 49 12.70 10.49 10.38
N MET A 50 13.01 9.75 9.31
CA MET A 50 14.22 9.92 8.52
C MET A 50 14.13 11.09 7.52
N ASN A 51 12.92 11.58 7.24
CA ASN A 51 12.69 12.72 6.35
C ASN A 51 11.70 13.70 7.00
N PRO A 52 12.14 14.49 7.99
CA PRO A 52 11.27 15.33 8.81
C PRO A 52 10.57 16.45 8.01
N ASP A 53 11.09 16.84 6.85
CA ASP A 53 10.48 17.88 6.00
C ASP A 53 9.27 17.36 5.19
N LEU A 54 9.05 16.05 5.15
CA LEU A 54 7.98 15.42 4.38
C LEU A 54 6.61 15.59 5.06
N LYS A 55 5.87 16.62 4.65
CA LYS A 55 4.55 16.98 5.21
C LYS A 55 3.42 15.97 4.92
N LYS A 56 3.55 15.17 3.86
CA LYS A 56 2.53 14.19 3.42
C LYS A 56 3.21 12.87 3.06
N PRO A 57 3.59 12.07 4.07
CA PRO A 57 4.38 10.87 3.86
C PRO A 57 3.57 9.69 3.30
N VAL A 58 2.24 9.74 3.37
CA VAL A 58 1.38 8.63 2.92
C VAL A 58 1.10 8.74 1.43
N GLY A 59 1.49 7.72 0.65
CA GLY A 59 0.97 7.45 -0.69
C GLY A 59 -0.06 6.32 -0.64
N HIS A 60 -1.33 6.64 -0.88
CA HIS A 60 -2.41 5.64 -0.99
C HIS A 60 -2.81 5.50 -2.44
N ILE A 61 -2.55 4.33 -3.02
CA ILE A 61 -2.81 4.01 -4.42
C ILE A 61 -3.85 2.89 -4.47
N ALA A 62 -4.98 3.14 -5.12
CA ALA A 62 -5.98 2.13 -5.41
C ALA A 62 -5.92 1.74 -6.88
N LEU A 63 -5.70 0.47 -7.17
CA LEU A 63 -5.74 -0.10 -8.52
C LEU A 63 -7.05 -0.89 -8.67
N SER A 64 -7.93 -0.44 -9.55
CA SER A 64 -9.24 -1.06 -9.79
C SER A 64 -9.26 -1.78 -11.14
N TYR A 65 -9.77 -3.00 -11.14
CA TYR A 65 -9.86 -3.86 -12.32
C TYR A 65 -11.32 -4.10 -12.72
N SER A 66 -11.52 -4.47 -13.98
CA SER A 66 -12.85 -4.86 -14.48
C SER A 66 -13.28 -6.16 -13.81
N THR A 67 -14.58 -6.29 -13.50
CA THR A 67 -15.16 -7.55 -13.00
C THR A 67 -15.00 -8.69 -14.00
N VAL A 68 -14.93 -8.39 -15.31
CA VAL A 68 -14.67 -9.36 -16.38
C VAL A 68 -13.30 -10.02 -16.25
N ASP A 69 -12.32 -9.33 -15.64
CA ASP A 69 -10.97 -9.86 -15.46
C ASP A 69 -10.80 -10.63 -14.14
N ALA A 70 -11.82 -10.68 -13.27
CA ALA A 70 -11.74 -11.33 -11.96
C ALA A 70 -11.18 -12.77 -12.00
N PRO A 71 -11.54 -13.65 -12.96
CA PRO A 71 -10.97 -15.00 -13.03
C PRO A 71 -9.45 -15.04 -13.28
N LYS A 72 -8.86 -13.96 -13.78
CA LYS A 72 -7.42 -13.84 -14.08
C LYS A 72 -6.64 -13.19 -12.93
N LEU A 73 -7.32 -12.59 -11.95
CA LEU A 73 -6.72 -11.83 -10.86
C LEU A 73 -6.49 -12.72 -9.64
N THR A 74 -5.61 -13.70 -9.79
CA THR A 74 -5.09 -14.48 -8.65
C THR A 74 -4.25 -13.58 -7.74
N ASP A 75 -4.08 -13.98 -6.47
CA ASP A 75 -3.27 -13.23 -5.51
C ASP A 75 -1.87 -12.90 -6.05
N GLY A 76 -1.18 -13.90 -6.60
CA GLY A 76 0.15 -13.70 -7.20
C GLY A 76 0.11 -12.73 -8.40
N LYS A 77 -0.96 -12.77 -9.21
CA LYS A 77 -1.12 -11.81 -10.32
C LYS A 77 -1.38 -10.40 -9.81
N MET A 78 -2.15 -10.24 -8.74
CA MET A 78 -2.41 -8.93 -8.13
C MET A 78 -1.13 -8.32 -7.55
N VAL A 79 -0.30 -9.12 -6.87
CA VAL A 79 1.02 -8.68 -6.38
C VAL A 79 1.92 -8.26 -7.54
N GLN A 80 2.01 -9.08 -8.60
CA GLN A 80 2.79 -8.75 -9.79
C GLN A 80 2.37 -7.41 -10.41
N LEU A 81 1.06 -7.19 -10.59
CA LEU A 81 0.53 -5.97 -11.19
C LEU A 81 0.77 -4.73 -10.31
N ALA A 82 0.67 -4.87 -8.98
CA ALA A 82 0.99 -3.78 -8.06
C ALA A 82 2.47 -3.39 -8.12
N GLN A 83 3.38 -4.36 -8.14
CA GLN A 83 4.81 -4.12 -8.25
C GLN A 83 5.21 -3.54 -9.62
N GLU A 84 4.60 -4.02 -10.71
CA GLU A 84 4.78 -3.45 -12.04
C GLU A 84 4.31 -1.99 -12.09
N TYR A 85 3.14 -1.70 -11.52
CA TYR A 85 2.66 -0.32 -11.40
C TYR A 85 3.65 0.57 -10.65
N MET A 86 4.14 0.11 -9.48
CA MET A 86 5.13 0.87 -8.70
C MET A 86 6.40 1.16 -9.50
N ARG A 87 6.93 0.14 -10.21
CA ARG A 87 8.12 0.29 -11.06
C ARG A 87 7.91 1.29 -12.20
N GLU A 88 6.81 1.17 -12.95
CA GLU A 88 6.50 2.09 -14.06
C GLU A 88 6.28 3.53 -13.57
N MET A 89 5.71 3.69 -12.38
CA MET A 89 5.53 4.99 -11.73
C MET A 89 6.79 5.51 -11.02
N LYS A 90 7.92 4.77 -11.09
CA LYS A 90 9.19 5.10 -10.43
C LYS A 90 9.08 5.24 -8.91
N ILE A 91 8.22 4.42 -8.31
CA ILE A 91 8.08 4.27 -6.87
C ILE A 91 8.97 3.10 -6.46
N THR A 92 10.22 3.41 -6.12
CA THR A 92 11.23 2.44 -5.68
C THR A 92 11.74 2.82 -4.29
N ASP A 93 12.45 1.88 -3.65
CA ASP A 93 13.18 2.12 -2.39
C ASP A 93 12.31 2.69 -1.26
N THR A 94 11.05 2.23 -1.19
CA THR A 94 10.06 2.67 -0.22
C THR A 94 9.34 1.48 0.39
N GLN A 95 8.96 1.61 1.67
CA GLN A 95 8.07 0.67 2.34
C GLN A 95 6.69 0.65 1.66
N TYR A 96 6.05 -0.53 1.63
CA TYR A 96 4.65 -0.67 1.22
C TYR A 96 3.98 -1.91 1.82
N ILE A 97 2.65 -1.90 1.75
CA ILE A 97 1.73 -3.02 2.03
C ILE A 97 0.67 -3.10 0.92
#